data_AF-N4U5V2-F1
#
_entry.id   AF-N4U5V2-F1
#
_cell.length_a   1.000
_cell.length_b   1.000
_cell.length_c   1.000
_cell.angle_alpha   90.00
_cell.angle_beta   90.00
_cell.angle_gamma   90.00
#
_symmetry.space_group_name_H-M   'P 1'
#
loop_
_entity.id
_entity.type
_entity.pdbx_description
1 polymer ?
#
loop_
_entity_poly.entity_id
_entity_poly.type
_entity_poly.pdbx_seq_one_letter_code
_entity_poly.pdbx_strand_id
1 'polypeptide(L)'
;MTRHIPPVFGSDVQRKIHEEVHSVLQARKLETPDTIVDIQMREQPDAPETARPTILVITPWIFGKEEEAHRIKAVEQIVKVSTKLIREAGDNDTQLHVEIIAPELSTCIYFSPVRDEPQLFKQWDHIRPLVNRRLDAHSSTRGRMTLIALLRYGLKFNTSKNPITIYISVNYDSEEEHWQSVIDDIQSNLSKFGYPALPVHIEHNVGVHSADFELLLPMGDRKKLRSKISGGNLRIEGDYKAKIDLGDPIGAARYVEKGKDKGNPLFGTFGCYIEIKKKGSSRWEKYGLTNYHVVRPAINGFELEAMSIRLNPPTGMQRTTDGWKLGATTGATAGEFHSIKFQVNLLDDRHLNVPTSTEYAFQSRNLDLGRFSCRGDSGSVVYDERGGIVGLMFRGQVLNGASEQSGGLIYVTPIEHVFNSIKGAHRKDEIEDIRIAEN
;
A
#
# COMPACT_ATOMS: atom_id res chain seq x y z
N MET A 1 0.23 3.26 -18.26
CA MET A 1 -0.24 3.88 -19.51
C MET A 1 -0.74 5.26 -19.14
N THR A 2 -0.16 6.34 -19.68
CA THR A 2 -0.70 7.69 -19.52
C THR A 2 -2.05 7.72 -20.22
N ARG A 3 -3.14 7.91 -19.47
CA ARG A 3 -4.48 7.98 -20.05
C ARG A 3 -4.66 9.36 -20.66
N HIS A 4 -4.98 9.39 -21.94
CA HIS A 4 -5.19 10.64 -22.64
C HIS A 4 -6.53 11.24 -22.21
N ILE A 5 -6.52 12.55 -21.94
CA ILE A 5 -7.73 13.34 -21.76
C ILE A 5 -8.63 13.13 -22.99
N PRO A 6 -9.96 13.00 -22.84
CA PRO A 6 -10.85 12.80 -23.98
C PRO A 6 -10.63 13.83 -25.10
N PRO A 7 -10.70 13.45 -26.38
CA PRO A 7 -10.39 14.35 -27.51
C PRO A 7 -11.23 15.64 -27.55
N VAL A 8 -12.43 15.64 -26.93
CA VAL A 8 -13.28 16.83 -26.82
C VAL A 8 -12.58 17.98 -26.09
N PHE A 9 -11.64 17.69 -25.19
CA PHE A 9 -10.81 18.69 -24.53
C PHE A 9 -9.64 19.11 -25.43
N GLY A 10 -9.93 19.50 -26.67
CA GLY A 10 -8.97 20.22 -27.51
C GLY A 10 -8.60 21.57 -26.88
N SER A 11 -7.52 22.19 -27.37
CA SER A 11 -6.98 23.44 -26.82
C SER A 11 -8.01 24.56 -26.65
N ASP A 12 -8.97 24.66 -27.57
CA ASP A 12 -10.01 25.70 -27.53
C ASP A 12 -11.04 25.47 -26.42
N VAL A 13 -11.45 24.22 -26.20
CA VAL A 13 -12.42 23.88 -25.13
C VAL A 13 -11.76 24.04 -23.78
N GLN A 14 -10.52 23.56 -23.63
CA GLN A 14 -9.74 23.76 -22.40
C GLN A 14 -9.58 25.25 -22.07
N ARG A 15 -9.18 26.08 -23.05
CA ARG A 15 -9.03 27.53 -22.86
C ARG A 15 -10.34 28.18 -22.38
N LYS A 16 -11.47 27.87 -23.01
CA LYS A 16 -12.78 28.40 -22.60
C LYS A 16 -13.17 27.96 -21.19
N ILE A 17 -12.92 26.69 -20.84
CA ILE A 17 -13.17 26.18 -19.48
C ILE A 17 -12.32 26.96 -18.48
N HIS A 18 -11.02 27.16 -18.74
CA HIS A 18 -10.14 27.93 -17.86
C HIS A 18 -10.65 29.36 -17.65
N GLU A 19 -11.03 30.05 -18.72
CA GLU A 19 -11.59 31.41 -18.65
C GLU A 19 -12.85 31.49 -17.78
N GLU A 20 -13.78 30.55 -17.97
CA GLU A 20 -15.02 30.48 -17.18
C GLU A 20 -14.74 30.12 -15.71
N VAL A 21 -13.81 29.20 -15.43
CA VAL A 21 -13.42 28.84 -14.07
C VAL A 21 -12.85 30.07 -13.35
N HIS A 22 -11.90 30.78 -13.95
CA HIS A 22 -11.33 32.00 -13.37
C HIS A 22 -12.42 33.06 -13.12
N SER A 23 -13.34 33.27 -14.07
CA SER A 23 -14.47 34.20 -13.89
C SER A 23 -15.35 33.82 -12.68
N VAL A 24 -15.66 32.52 -12.51
CA VAL A 24 -16.47 32.02 -11.39
C VAL A 24 -15.76 32.24 -10.05
N LEU A 25 -14.45 31.97 -10.00
CA LEU A 25 -13.64 32.13 -8.78
C LEU A 25 -13.49 33.60 -8.39
N GLN A 26 -13.25 34.49 -9.36
CA GLN A 26 -13.17 35.95 -9.15
C GLN A 26 -14.47 36.52 -8.61
N ALA A 27 -15.61 36.18 -9.23
CA ALA A 27 -16.92 36.66 -8.81
C ALA A 27 -17.27 36.30 -7.36
N ARG A 28 -16.63 35.24 -6.83
CA ARG A 28 -16.83 34.72 -5.47
C ARG A 28 -15.70 35.04 -4.51
N LYS A 29 -14.69 35.80 -4.95
CA LYS A 29 -13.49 36.15 -4.17
C LYS A 29 -12.72 34.92 -3.67
N LEU A 30 -12.70 33.86 -4.47
CA LEU A 30 -11.97 32.61 -4.17
C LEU A 30 -10.63 32.53 -4.92
N GLU A 31 -10.43 33.38 -5.91
CA GLU A 31 -9.18 33.44 -6.66
C GLU A 31 -8.10 34.24 -5.93
N THR A 32 -6.89 33.70 -5.95
CA THR A 32 -5.66 34.33 -5.47
C THR A 32 -4.60 34.31 -6.58
N PRO A 33 -3.51 35.09 -6.45
CA PRO A 33 -2.39 35.00 -7.40
C PRO A 33 -1.77 33.61 -7.53
N ASP A 34 -1.93 32.76 -6.50
CA ASP A 34 -1.41 31.39 -6.44
C ASP A 34 -2.43 30.35 -6.92
N THR A 35 -3.59 30.78 -7.46
CA THR A 35 -4.61 29.87 -7.96
C THR A 35 -4.16 29.18 -9.25
N ILE A 36 -4.22 27.86 -9.27
CA ILE A 36 -3.92 27.03 -10.43
C ILE A 36 -5.20 26.31 -10.86
N VAL A 37 -5.48 26.33 -12.17
CA VAL A 37 -6.58 25.59 -12.78
C VAL A 37 -5.99 24.64 -13.81
N ASP A 38 -6.31 23.36 -13.69
CA ASP A 38 -5.86 22.33 -14.63
C ASP A 38 -6.98 21.32 -14.92
N ILE A 39 -6.88 20.62 -16.04
CA ILE A 39 -7.79 19.55 -16.44
C ILE A 39 -6.98 18.26 -16.56
N GLN A 40 -7.28 17.30 -15.69
CA GLN A 40 -6.55 16.03 -15.65
C GLN A 40 -7.50 14.84 -15.49
N MET A 41 -7.02 13.65 -15.87
CA MET A 41 -7.73 12.41 -15.58
C MET A 41 -7.45 12.01 -14.13
N ARG A 42 -8.47 11.99 -13.27
CA ARG A 42 -8.38 11.46 -11.91
C ARG A 42 -9.06 10.10 -11.83
N GLU A 43 -8.42 9.16 -11.15
CA GLU A 43 -8.93 7.82 -10.90
C GLU A 43 -8.58 7.39 -9.47
N GLN A 44 -9.38 6.48 -8.92
CA GLN A 44 -8.99 5.79 -7.70
C GLN A 44 -7.84 4.81 -8.01
N PRO A 45 -6.83 4.70 -7.13
CA PRO A 45 -5.76 3.72 -7.27
C PRO A 45 -6.31 2.31 -7.50
N ASP A 46 -5.73 1.61 -8.48
CA ASP A 46 -6.09 0.24 -8.88
C ASP A 46 -7.56 0.03 -9.34
N ALA A 47 -8.33 1.11 -9.55
CA ALA A 47 -9.70 1.09 -10.07
C ALA A 47 -9.83 1.93 -11.36
N PRO A 48 -9.18 1.51 -12.46
CA PRO A 48 -9.13 2.27 -13.71
C PRO A 48 -10.50 2.68 -14.27
N GLU A 49 -11.54 1.90 -14.05
CA GLU A 49 -12.90 2.20 -14.47
C GLU A 49 -13.49 3.47 -13.83
N THR A 50 -12.89 3.93 -12.72
CA THR A 50 -13.27 5.15 -12.02
C THR A 50 -12.68 6.41 -12.64
N ALA A 51 -11.82 6.28 -13.65
CA ALA A 51 -11.15 7.42 -14.27
C ALA A 51 -12.16 8.41 -14.89
N ARG A 52 -12.07 9.67 -14.48
CA ARG A 52 -12.91 10.76 -15.00
C ARG A 52 -12.04 11.99 -15.30
N PRO A 53 -12.39 12.78 -16.33
CA PRO A 53 -11.80 14.10 -16.50
C PRO A 53 -12.27 15.00 -15.36
N THR A 54 -11.33 15.66 -14.70
CA THR A 54 -11.57 16.51 -13.54
C THR A 54 -10.92 17.87 -13.76
N ILE A 55 -11.69 18.95 -13.58
CA ILE A 55 -11.14 20.29 -13.39
C ILE A 55 -10.60 20.34 -11.96
N LEU A 56 -9.29 20.40 -11.82
CA LEU A 56 -8.63 20.62 -10.55
C LEU A 56 -8.33 22.11 -10.38
N VAL A 57 -8.92 22.70 -9.35
CA VAL A 57 -8.62 24.06 -8.90
C VAL A 57 -7.82 23.96 -7.61
N ILE A 58 -6.59 24.46 -7.61
CA ILE A 58 -5.73 24.56 -6.44
C ILE A 58 -5.73 26.02 -6.00
N THR A 59 -6.25 26.33 -4.83
CA THR A 59 -6.29 27.70 -4.30
C THR A 59 -6.19 27.71 -2.76
N PRO A 60 -5.43 28.63 -2.14
CA PRO A 60 -5.35 28.75 -0.69
C PRO A 60 -6.73 28.80 -0.02
N TRP A 61 -6.94 28.00 1.03
CA TRP A 61 -8.19 28.03 1.78
C TRP A 61 -8.37 29.37 2.49
N ILE A 62 -9.50 30.02 2.20
CA ILE A 62 -10.01 31.11 3.02
C ILE A 62 -11.05 30.51 3.97
N PHE A 63 -10.74 30.48 5.26
CA PHE A 63 -11.61 29.88 6.26
C PHE A 63 -12.74 30.83 6.66
N GLY A 64 -13.97 30.32 6.59
CA GLY A 64 -15.16 31.02 7.04
C GLY A 64 -16.44 30.39 6.45
N LYS A 65 -17.57 30.61 7.11
CA LYS A 65 -18.85 30.01 6.71
C LYS A 65 -19.35 30.55 5.36
N GLU A 66 -19.09 31.81 5.07
CA GLU A 66 -19.49 32.44 3.81
C GLU A 66 -18.65 31.92 2.65
N GLU A 67 -17.35 31.77 2.88
CA GLU A 67 -16.39 31.24 1.91
C GLU A 67 -16.67 29.77 1.59
N GLU A 68 -17.10 28.98 2.58
CA GLU A 68 -17.56 27.61 2.37
C GLU A 68 -18.78 27.55 1.45
N ALA A 69 -19.79 28.39 1.73
CA ALA A 69 -20.95 28.50 0.86
C ALA A 69 -20.57 29.00 -0.55
N HIS A 70 -19.58 29.89 -0.67
CA HIS A 70 -19.06 30.33 -1.96
C HIS A 70 -18.40 29.20 -2.74
N ARG A 71 -17.61 28.34 -2.09
CA ARG A 71 -16.96 27.19 -2.76
C ARG A 71 -17.96 26.18 -3.28
N ILE A 72 -18.95 25.80 -2.48
CA ILE A 72 -20.03 24.90 -2.92
C ILE A 72 -20.71 25.48 -4.18
N LYS A 73 -21.09 26.76 -4.14
CA LYS A 73 -21.68 27.46 -5.29
C LYS A 73 -20.73 27.61 -6.48
N ALA A 74 -19.42 27.67 -6.24
CA ALA A 74 -18.40 27.75 -7.29
C ALA A 74 -18.32 26.42 -8.02
N VAL A 75 -18.23 25.31 -7.29
CA VAL A 75 -18.23 23.94 -7.83
C VAL A 75 -19.47 23.73 -8.70
N GLU A 76 -20.67 24.01 -8.18
CA GLU A 76 -21.92 23.87 -8.92
C GLU A 76 -21.92 24.67 -10.23
N GLN A 77 -21.46 25.93 -10.18
CA GLN A 77 -21.42 26.78 -11.37
C GLN A 77 -20.38 26.31 -12.37
N ILE A 78 -19.17 25.93 -11.93
CA ILE A 78 -18.10 25.41 -12.79
C ILE A 78 -18.55 24.14 -13.50
N VAL A 79 -19.18 23.19 -12.78
CA VAL A 79 -19.74 21.97 -13.38
C VAL A 79 -20.74 22.34 -14.47
N LYS A 80 -21.67 23.26 -14.18
CA LYS A 80 -22.72 23.67 -15.12
C LYS A 80 -22.16 24.31 -16.39
N VAL A 81 -21.25 25.29 -16.27
CA VAL A 81 -20.69 26.00 -17.43
C VAL A 81 -19.78 25.09 -18.26
N SER A 82 -18.96 24.28 -17.59
CA SER A 82 -18.02 23.38 -18.28
C SER A 82 -18.74 22.25 -19.00
N THR A 83 -19.78 21.66 -18.38
CA THR A 83 -20.63 20.65 -19.04
C THR A 83 -21.31 21.24 -20.27
N LYS A 84 -21.77 22.50 -20.22
CA LYS A 84 -22.36 23.17 -21.38
C LYS A 84 -21.33 23.33 -22.51
N LEU A 85 -20.11 23.77 -22.21
CA LEU A 85 -19.05 23.93 -23.20
C LEU A 85 -18.67 22.60 -23.87
N ILE A 86 -18.61 21.51 -23.11
CA ILE A 86 -18.34 20.15 -23.62
C ILE A 86 -19.45 19.69 -24.57
N ARG A 87 -20.71 19.92 -24.20
CA ARG A 87 -21.88 19.61 -25.05
C ARG A 87 -21.89 20.43 -26.34
N GLU A 88 -21.55 21.72 -26.27
CA GLU A 88 -21.42 22.59 -27.45
C GLU A 88 -20.28 22.15 -28.38
N ALA A 89 -19.25 21.50 -27.83
CA ALA A 89 -18.17 20.88 -28.60
C ALA A 89 -18.54 19.50 -29.18
N GLY A 90 -19.77 19.03 -28.96
CA GLY A 90 -20.33 17.82 -29.57
C GLY A 90 -20.25 16.55 -28.72
N ASP A 91 -19.85 16.64 -27.45
CA ASP A 91 -19.80 15.49 -26.54
C ASP A 91 -20.89 15.58 -25.47
N ASN A 92 -21.83 14.64 -25.50
CA ASN A 92 -22.92 14.55 -24.52
C ASN A 92 -22.69 13.48 -23.44
N ASP A 93 -21.68 12.64 -23.61
CA ASP A 93 -21.48 11.43 -22.82
C ASP A 93 -20.40 11.63 -21.73
N THR A 94 -19.47 12.56 -21.96
CA THR A 94 -18.41 12.86 -21.00
C THR A 94 -18.98 13.51 -19.72
N GLN A 95 -18.82 12.81 -18.60
CA GLN A 95 -19.07 13.34 -17.26
C GLN A 95 -17.80 13.95 -16.68
N LEU A 96 -17.86 15.25 -16.37
CA LEU A 96 -16.76 16.03 -15.82
C LEU A 96 -16.91 16.17 -14.30
N HIS A 97 -15.81 16.01 -13.57
CA HIS A 97 -15.74 16.33 -12.14
C HIS A 97 -15.06 17.68 -11.90
N VAL A 98 -15.31 18.28 -10.74
CA VAL A 98 -14.67 19.53 -10.32
C VAL A 98 -14.21 19.34 -8.89
N GLU A 99 -12.94 19.64 -8.63
CA GLU A 99 -12.33 19.60 -7.31
C GLU A 99 -11.69 20.96 -7.02
N ILE A 100 -12.00 21.53 -5.86
CA ILE A 100 -11.32 22.73 -5.34
C ILE A 100 -10.55 22.31 -4.09
N ILE A 101 -9.23 22.41 -4.13
CA ILE A 101 -8.35 21.91 -3.07
C ILE A 101 -7.37 22.97 -2.59
N ALA A 102 -6.89 22.78 -1.36
CA ALA A 102 -5.75 23.51 -0.80
C ALA A 102 -4.46 23.26 -1.61
N PRO A 103 -3.53 24.23 -1.69
CA PRO A 103 -2.17 23.98 -2.13
C PRO A 103 -1.49 22.89 -1.32
N GLU A 104 -1.76 22.79 -0.02
CA GLU A 104 -1.22 21.76 0.88
C GLU A 104 -1.60 20.34 0.45
N LEU A 105 -2.75 20.15 -0.20
CA LEU A 105 -3.22 18.85 -0.71
C LEU A 105 -2.59 18.48 -2.06
N SER A 106 -1.95 19.45 -2.72
CA SER A 106 -1.15 19.24 -3.94
C SER A 106 0.36 19.20 -3.66
N THR A 107 0.76 19.55 -2.43
CA THR A 107 2.16 19.63 -2.04
C THR A 107 2.69 18.26 -1.65
N CYS A 108 3.94 17.97 -2.01
CA CYS A 108 4.59 16.73 -1.64
C CYS A 108 4.62 16.54 -0.12
N ILE A 109 4.13 15.39 0.33
CA ILE A 109 4.21 14.93 1.71
C ILE A 109 5.56 14.24 1.93
N TYR A 110 6.18 14.55 3.06
CA TYR A 110 7.44 13.97 3.51
C TYR A 110 7.23 13.26 4.84
N PHE A 111 7.71 12.02 4.92
CA PHE A 111 7.60 11.22 6.12
C PHE A 111 8.89 10.48 6.46
N SER A 112 9.07 10.16 7.74
CA SER A 112 10.19 9.32 8.21
C SER A 112 9.85 8.63 9.53
N PRO A 113 10.69 7.67 9.98
CA PRO A 113 10.54 7.03 11.27
C PRO A 113 10.68 8.06 12.38
N VAL A 114 9.98 7.81 13.48
CA VAL A 114 10.21 8.52 14.74
C VAL A 114 11.46 7.91 15.37
N ARG A 115 12.49 8.73 15.66
CA ARG A 115 13.77 8.26 16.23
C ARG A 115 14.08 8.88 17.59
N ASP A 116 13.51 10.04 17.84
CA ASP A 116 13.93 10.97 18.90
C ASP A 116 12.97 11.02 20.09
N GLU A 117 12.00 10.11 20.16
CA GLU A 117 11.03 10.03 21.28
C GLU A 117 10.92 8.62 21.89
N PRO A 118 11.91 8.16 22.67
CA PRO A 118 11.91 6.81 23.25
C PRO A 118 10.73 6.51 24.17
N GLN A 119 10.15 7.54 24.80
CA GLN A 119 8.99 7.37 25.68
C GLN A 119 7.73 7.01 24.90
N LEU A 120 7.55 7.61 23.71
CA LEU A 120 6.45 7.23 22.83
C LEU A 120 6.54 5.78 22.40
N PHE A 121 7.74 5.24 22.20
CA PHE A 121 7.91 3.83 21.82
C PHE A 121 7.37 2.87 22.88
N LYS A 122 7.62 3.17 24.15
CA LYS A 122 7.11 2.38 25.29
C LYS A 122 5.60 2.48 25.43
N GLN A 123 5.03 3.61 25.03
CA GLN A 123 3.60 3.89 25.14
C GLN A 123 2.81 3.41 23.91
N TRP A 124 3.46 3.25 22.76
CA TRP A 124 2.78 2.98 21.48
C TRP A 124 1.91 1.73 21.51
N ASP A 125 2.39 0.65 22.15
CA ASP A 125 1.61 -0.59 22.27
C ASP A 125 0.33 -0.43 23.10
N HIS A 126 0.23 0.64 23.90
CA HIS A 126 -0.99 1.02 24.62
C HIS A 126 -1.84 2.04 23.85
N ILE A 127 -1.21 2.98 23.14
CA ILE A 127 -1.87 4.00 22.31
C ILE A 127 -2.60 3.35 21.13
N ARG A 128 -1.95 2.45 20.40
CA ARG A 128 -2.48 1.86 19.16
C ARG A 128 -3.84 1.15 19.37
N PRO A 129 -4.05 0.30 20.40
CA PRO A 129 -5.37 -0.27 20.70
C PRO A 129 -6.44 0.77 21.09
N LEU A 130 -6.05 1.91 21.69
CA LEU A 130 -7.00 3.00 21.99
C LEU A 130 -7.50 3.64 20.70
N VAL A 131 -6.58 3.99 19.80
CA VAL A 131 -6.89 4.53 18.47
C VAL A 131 -7.82 3.58 17.71
N ASN A 132 -7.45 2.29 17.64
CA ASN A 132 -8.24 1.28 16.94
C ASN A 132 -9.68 1.18 17.51
N ARG A 133 -9.83 1.14 18.84
CA ARG A 133 -11.15 1.14 19.50
C ARG A 133 -12.00 2.37 19.20
N ARG A 134 -11.38 3.53 18.91
CA ARG A 134 -12.11 4.72 18.50
C ARG A 134 -12.54 4.59 17.04
N LEU A 135 -11.65 4.16 16.15
CA LEU A 135 -12.02 3.89 14.75
C LEU A 135 -13.20 2.91 14.63
N ASP A 136 -13.23 1.85 15.43
CA ASP A 136 -14.34 0.89 15.44
C ASP A 136 -15.62 1.40 16.10
N ALA A 137 -15.53 2.44 16.95
CA ALA A 137 -16.71 3.04 17.56
C ALA A 137 -17.55 3.83 16.53
N HIS A 138 -16.91 4.40 15.50
CA HIS A 138 -17.56 5.22 14.49
C HIS A 138 -17.96 4.42 13.26
N SER A 139 -19.20 4.59 12.80
CA SER A 139 -19.72 3.89 11.62
C SER A 139 -18.96 4.23 10.33
N SER A 140 -18.38 5.42 10.23
CA SER A 140 -17.61 5.88 9.07
C SER A 140 -16.28 5.14 8.91
N THR A 141 -15.68 4.62 9.99
CA THR A 141 -14.34 4.00 9.99
C THR A 141 -14.33 2.53 10.44
N ARG A 142 -15.41 2.05 11.07
CA ARG A 142 -15.52 0.66 11.56
C ARG A 142 -15.25 -0.35 10.45
N GLY A 143 -14.31 -1.28 10.71
CA GLY A 143 -13.95 -2.35 9.77
C GLY A 143 -13.26 -1.90 8.49
N ARG A 144 -12.83 -0.63 8.41
CA ARG A 144 -12.26 -0.01 7.20
C ARG A 144 -10.80 0.36 7.32
N MET A 145 -10.23 0.36 8.53
CA MET A 145 -8.82 0.61 8.76
C MET A 145 -7.93 -0.37 7.97
N THR A 146 -6.92 0.18 7.30
CA THR A 146 -5.88 -0.53 6.54
C THR A 146 -4.49 -0.34 7.16
N LEU A 147 -4.22 0.82 7.77
CA LEU A 147 -3.00 1.09 8.54
C LEU A 147 -3.29 1.92 9.80
N ILE A 148 -2.59 1.61 10.89
CA ILE A 148 -2.27 2.57 11.95
C ILE A 148 -0.74 2.61 12.16
N ALA A 149 -0.14 3.79 11.98
CA ALA A 149 1.30 4.04 12.12
C ALA A 149 1.61 5.30 12.95
N LEU A 150 2.85 5.42 13.40
CA LEU A 150 3.40 6.61 14.03
C LEU A 150 4.61 7.10 13.23
N LEU A 151 4.50 8.30 12.65
CA LEU A 151 5.47 8.83 11.69
C LEU A 151 5.83 10.28 12.03
N ARG A 152 7.04 10.72 11.67
CA ARG A 152 7.26 12.14 11.37
C ARG A 152 6.56 12.39 10.05
N TYR A 153 5.55 13.27 9.98
CA TYR A 153 4.67 13.43 8.81
C TYR A 153 4.34 14.91 8.57
N GLY A 154 4.55 15.40 7.35
CA GLY A 154 4.19 16.77 6.98
C GLY A 154 4.86 17.27 5.70
N LEU A 155 4.83 18.58 5.49
CA LEU A 155 5.27 19.22 4.24
C LEU A 155 6.76 19.60 4.20
N LYS A 156 7.52 19.40 5.30
CA LYS A 156 8.94 19.77 5.34
C LYS A 156 9.80 18.64 4.79
N PHE A 157 10.62 18.95 3.78
CA PHE A 157 11.63 18.04 3.22
C PHE A 157 12.57 17.48 4.30
N ASN A 158 13.01 18.32 5.25
CA ASN A 158 13.69 17.84 6.45
C ASN A 158 12.66 17.24 7.41
N THR A 159 12.47 15.92 7.31
CA THR A 159 11.42 15.19 8.01
C THR A 159 11.51 15.26 9.53
N SER A 160 12.70 15.50 10.11
CA SER A 160 12.84 15.68 11.57
C SER A 160 12.10 16.91 12.10
N LYS A 161 11.84 17.90 11.23
CA LYS A 161 11.06 19.11 11.55
C LYS A 161 9.55 18.92 11.41
N ASN A 162 9.09 17.82 10.81
CA ASN A 162 7.67 17.50 10.75
C ASN A 162 7.19 17.01 12.13
N PRO A 163 5.92 17.22 12.49
CA PRO A 163 5.36 16.70 13.73
C PRO A 163 5.31 15.17 13.72
N ILE A 164 5.37 14.58 14.92
CA ILE A 164 5.06 13.17 15.13
C ILE A 164 3.54 13.01 15.06
N THR A 165 3.05 12.24 14.10
CA THR A 165 1.63 12.11 13.76
C THR A 165 1.20 10.66 13.85
N ILE A 166 0.03 10.42 14.43
CA ILE A 166 -0.69 9.16 14.30
C ILE A 166 -1.30 9.15 12.90
N TYR A 167 -0.67 8.39 12.02
CA TYR A 167 -1.13 8.23 10.64
C TYR A 167 -2.08 7.04 10.59
N ILE A 168 -3.23 7.25 9.96
CA ILE A 168 -4.27 6.24 9.79
C ILE A 168 -4.64 6.22 8.31
N SER A 169 -4.71 5.02 7.73
CA SER A 169 -5.38 4.86 6.45
C SER A 169 -6.58 3.93 6.57
N VAL A 170 -7.57 4.20 5.73
CA VAL A 170 -8.81 3.44 5.61
C VAL A 170 -9.07 3.11 4.15
N ASN A 171 -9.88 2.10 3.85
CA ASN A 171 -10.31 1.83 2.48
C ASN A 171 -11.35 2.87 1.98
N TYR A 172 -11.63 2.83 0.68
CA TYR A 172 -12.56 3.75 0.01
C TYR A 172 -14.04 3.58 0.40
N ASP A 173 -14.40 2.59 1.21
CA ASP A 173 -15.76 2.47 1.76
C ASP A 173 -15.99 3.42 2.95
N SER A 174 -14.95 4.13 3.41
CA SER A 174 -15.00 5.06 4.55
C SER A 174 -15.52 6.44 4.14
N GLU A 175 -16.43 6.98 4.94
CA GLU A 175 -17.08 8.27 4.70
C GLU A 175 -16.24 9.41 5.28
N GLU A 176 -15.63 10.22 4.41
CA GLU A 176 -14.74 11.33 4.77
C GLU A 176 -15.45 12.45 5.56
N GLU A 177 -16.73 12.68 5.30
CA GLU A 177 -17.56 13.71 5.95
C GLU A 177 -17.55 13.64 7.49
N HIS A 178 -17.22 12.48 8.04
CA HIS A 178 -17.22 12.22 9.48
C HIS A 178 -15.81 12.06 10.07
N TRP A 179 -14.74 12.15 9.29
CA TRP A 179 -13.38 11.92 9.81
C TRP A 179 -12.94 12.93 10.86
N GLN A 180 -13.36 14.19 10.76
CA GLN A 180 -12.98 15.19 11.77
C GLN A 180 -13.52 14.82 13.16
N SER A 181 -14.75 14.32 13.27
CA SER A 181 -15.30 13.91 14.56
C SER A 181 -14.60 12.66 15.13
N VAL A 182 -14.13 11.77 14.26
CA VAL A 182 -13.30 10.61 14.63
C VAL A 182 -11.94 11.08 15.16
N ILE A 183 -11.29 12.02 14.48
CA ILE A 183 -10.02 12.63 14.89
C ILE A 183 -10.15 13.27 16.27
N ASP A 184 -11.19 14.08 16.48
CA ASP A 184 -11.44 14.76 17.76
C ASP A 184 -11.67 13.76 18.90
N ASP A 185 -12.43 12.68 18.66
CA ASP A 185 -12.65 11.60 19.63
C ASP A 185 -11.36 10.84 19.96
N ILE A 186 -10.52 10.53 18.97
CA ILE A 186 -9.20 9.91 19.19
C ILE A 186 -8.34 10.81 20.08
N GLN A 187 -8.21 12.10 19.74
CA GLN A 187 -7.38 13.04 20.50
C GLN A 187 -7.91 13.25 21.92
N SER A 188 -9.24 13.40 22.09
CA SER A 188 -9.88 13.50 23.40
C SER A 188 -9.66 12.23 24.23
N ASN A 189 -9.77 11.05 23.61
CA ASN A 189 -9.56 9.78 24.29
C ASN A 189 -8.13 9.64 24.78
N LEU A 190 -7.14 9.92 23.94
CA LEU A 190 -5.72 9.85 24.32
C LEU A 190 -5.37 10.84 25.44
N SER A 191 -5.90 12.07 25.36
CA SER A 191 -5.71 13.09 26.40
C SER A 191 -6.23 12.64 27.77
N LYS A 192 -7.38 11.96 27.83
CA LYS A 192 -7.94 11.40 29.08
C LYS A 192 -7.03 10.37 29.75
N PHE A 193 -6.19 9.68 28.99
CA PHE A 193 -5.20 8.73 29.51
C PHE A 193 -3.83 9.38 29.77
N GLY A 194 -3.70 10.70 29.62
CA GLY A 194 -2.46 11.43 29.89
C GLY A 194 -1.39 11.30 28.80
N TYR A 195 -1.77 10.86 27.60
CA TYR A 195 -0.84 10.80 26.46
C TYR A 195 -0.60 12.18 25.84
N PRO A 196 0.56 12.39 25.19
CA PRO A 196 0.84 13.66 24.52
C PRO A 196 -0.19 13.96 23.42
N ALA A 197 -0.43 15.25 23.20
CA ALA A 197 -1.30 15.73 22.12
C ALA A 197 -0.62 15.50 20.77
N LEU A 198 -0.87 14.33 20.17
CA LEU A 198 -0.37 13.97 18.85
C LEU A 198 -1.39 14.36 17.77
N PRO A 199 -0.97 15.00 16.68
CA PRO A 199 -1.77 15.11 15.47
C PRO A 199 -2.24 13.73 14.98
N VAL A 200 -3.46 13.67 14.47
CA VAL A 200 -4.03 12.48 13.84
C VAL A 200 -4.36 12.82 12.39
N HIS A 201 -3.95 11.97 11.47
CA HIS A 201 -4.26 12.10 10.05
C HIS A 201 -4.99 10.84 9.57
N ILE A 202 -6.04 11.02 8.78
CA ILE A 202 -6.80 9.94 8.14
C ILE A 202 -6.79 10.18 6.63
N GLU A 203 -6.52 9.14 5.84
CA GLU A 203 -6.67 9.16 4.38
C GLU A 203 -7.26 7.85 3.84
N HIS A 204 -7.79 7.89 2.62
CA HIS A 204 -8.08 6.66 1.87
C HIS A 204 -6.80 6.06 1.30
N ASN A 205 -6.48 4.82 1.68
CA ASN A 205 -5.38 4.05 1.13
C ASN A 205 -5.59 2.56 1.39
N VAL A 206 -5.43 1.72 0.37
CA VAL A 206 -5.57 0.25 0.50
C VAL A 206 -4.25 -0.51 0.35
N GLY A 207 -3.13 0.21 0.17
CA GLY A 207 -1.82 -0.34 -0.10
C GLY A 207 -1.68 -0.96 -1.49
N VAL A 208 -0.43 -1.15 -1.94
CA VAL A 208 -0.13 -1.61 -3.31
C VAL A 208 -0.38 -3.10 -3.44
N HIS A 209 -1.24 -3.56 -4.37
CA HIS A 209 -1.46 -5.01 -4.57
C HIS A 209 -0.15 -5.79 -4.72
N SER A 210 -0.08 -6.91 -4.00
CA SER A 210 1.14 -7.74 -3.82
C SER A 210 1.61 -8.41 -5.11
N ALA A 211 0.82 -8.34 -6.18
CA ALA A 211 1.22 -8.83 -7.47
C ALA A 211 0.55 -8.03 -8.60
N ASP A 212 1.35 -7.70 -9.62
CA ASP A 212 0.97 -7.91 -11.03
C ASP A 212 2.06 -7.33 -11.96
N PHE A 213 2.65 -8.22 -12.76
CA PHE A 213 2.99 -7.97 -14.16
C PHE A 213 2.81 -9.26 -14.97
N GLU A 214 2.52 -9.11 -16.26
CA GLU A 214 2.51 -10.23 -17.22
C GLU A 214 3.92 -10.84 -17.30
N LEU A 215 4.06 -12.13 -17.02
CA LEU A 215 5.27 -12.86 -17.42
C LEU A 215 5.50 -12.63 -18.92
N LEU A 216 6.74 -12.33 -19.29
CA LEU A 216 7.17 -12.18 -20.69
C LEU A 216 6.55 -13.29 -21.55
N LEU A 217 5.93 -12.91 -22.68
CA LEU A 217 5.44 -13.87 -23.66
C LEU A 217 6.61 -14.81 -24.01
N PRO A 218 6.43 -16.14 -23.91
CA PRO A 218 7.52 -17.07 -24.19
C PRO A 218 8.01 -16.85 -25.62
N MET A 219 9.30 -16.51 -25.77
CA MET A 219 9.94 -16.43 -27.07
C MET A 219 10.09 -17.85 -27.63
N GLY A 220 9.37 -18.17 -28.72
CA GLY A 220 9.44 -19.46 -29.38
C GLY A 220 8.19 -19.83 -30.19
N ASP A 221 8.33 -20.83 -31.06
CA ASP A 221 7.25 -21.35 -31.90
C ASP A 221 6.09 -21.90 -31.04
N ARG A 222 4.94 -21.22 -31.10
CA ARG A 222 3.71 -21.52 -30.35
C ARG A 222 3.20 -22.94 -30.58
N LYS A 223 3.49 -23.56 -31.73
CA LYS A 223 3.04 -24.90 -32.09
C LYS A 223 3.86 -25.97 -31.35
N LYS A 224 5.18 -25.77 -31.25
CA LYS A 224 6.08 -26.64 -30.45
C LYS A 224 5.79 -26.55 -28.96
N LEU A 225 5.50 -25.35 -28.45
CA LEU A 225 5.11 -25.15 -27.05
C LEU A 225 3.81 -25.89 -26.68
N ARG A 226 2.77 -25.85 -27.53
CA ARG A 226 1.50 -26.57 -27.30
C ARG A 226 1.63 -28.09 -27.33
N SER A 227 2.53 -28.62 -28.17
CA SER A 227 2.83 -30.05 -28.26
C SER A 227 3.54 -30.59 -27.00
N LYS A 228 4.49 -29.84 -26.43
CA LYS A 228 5.16 -30.22 -25.17
C LYS A 228 4.21 -30.17 -23.96
N ILE A 229 3.26 -29.23 -23.94
CA ILE A 229 2.27 -29.07 -22.86
C ILE A 229 1.27 -30.25 -22.80
N SER A 230 0.88 -30.80 -23.94
CA SER A 230 -0.13 -31.88 -24.02
C SER A 230 0.41 -33.27 -23.68
N GLY A 231 1.73 -33.44 -23.58
CA GLY A 231 2.39 -34.72 -23.35
C GLY A 231 2.77 -35.04 -21.89
N GLY A 232 2.35 -34.24 -20.90
CA GLY A 232 2.62 -34.49 -19.48
C GLY A 232 4.09 -34.40 -19.02
N ASN A 233 5.04 -34.20 -19.95
CA ASN A 233 6.46 -34.04 -19.67
C ASN A 233 6.78 -32.56 -19.40
N LEU A 234 6.48 -32.08 -18.20
CA LEU A 234 6.89 -30.75 -17.71
C LEU A 234 8.38 -30.71 -17.33
N ARG A 235 9.27 -31.14 -18.24
CA ARG A 235 10.63 -30.61 -18.25
C ARG A 235 10.63 -29.39 -19.16
N ILE A 236 10.72 -28.23 -18.55
CA ILE A 236 10.85 -26.96 -19.27
C ILE A 236 12.27 -26.93 -19.86
N GLU A 237 12.37 -26.97 -21.18
CA GLU A 237 13.60 -26.64 -21.91
C GLU A 237 13.46 -25.20 -22.41
N GLY A 238 14.35 -24.33 -21.93
CA GLY A 238 14.47 -22.89 -22.19
C GLY A 238 15.46 -22.26 -21.19
N ASP A 239 15.79 -20.97 -21.31
CA ASP A 239 16.73 -20.25 -20.42
C ASP A 239 16.15 -19.98 -19.01
N TYR A 240 15.48 -20.96 -18.41
CA TYR A 240 15.11 -20.92 -17.00
C TYR A 240 16.21 -21.65 -16.21
N LYS A 241 16.68 -21.02 -15.14
CA LYS A 241 17.72 -21.62 -14.29
C LYS A 241 17.23 -22.97 -13.75
N ALA A 242 18.06 -24.00 -13.83
CA ALA A 242 17.80 -25.31 -13.22
C ALA A 242 17.87 -25.27 -11.67
N LYS A 243 18.35 -24.16 -11.12
CA LYS A 243 18.45 -23.86 -9.69
C LYS A 243 17.86 -22.47 -9.45
N ILE A 244 17.11 -22.31 -8.37
CA ILE A 244 16.56 -21.02 -7.95
C ILE A 244 17.48 -20.50 -6.85
N ASP A 245 17.97 -19.28 -7.00
CA ASP A 245 18.78 -18.58 -6.01
C ASP A 245 17.91 -17.64 -5.16
N LEU A 246 18.43 -17.17 -4.03
CA LEU A 246 17.79 -16.11 -3.24
C LEU A 246 17.50 -14.90 -4.13
N GLY A 247 16.30 -14.34 -4.02
CA GLY A 247 15.93 -13.19 -4.84
C GLY A 247 15.38 -13.51 -6.22
N ASP A 248 15.50 -14.76 -6.69
CA ASP A 248 14.96 -15.13 -8.00
C ASP A 248 13.41 -15.08 -8.01
N PRO A 249 12.79 -14.81 -9.18
CA PRO A 249 11.34 -14.80 -9.29
C PRO A 249 10.77 -16.21 -9.10
N ILE A 250 9.70 -16.32 -8.31
CA ILE A 250 8.93 -17.55 -8.11
C ILE A 250 7.44 -17.27 -8.30
N GLY A 251 6.74 -18.21 -8.93
CA GLY A 251 5.29 -18.16 -9.12
C GLY A 251 4.69 -19.55 -8.92
N ALA A 252 3.41 -19.59 -8.60
CA ALA A 252 2.74 -20.83 -8.21
C ALA A 252 2.60 -21.85 -9.37
N ALA A 253 2.61 -21.36 -10.61
CA ALA A 253 2.50 -22.17 -11.82
C ALA A 253 3.02 -21.37 -13.02
N ARG A 254 2.84 -21.92 -14.24
CA ARG A 254 2.96 -21.15 -15.48
C ARG A 254 1.68 -20.37 -15.82
N TYR A 255 0.52 -20.96 -15.52
CA TYR A 255 -0.81 -20.38 -15.70
C TYR A 255 -1.73 -20.85 -14.56
N VAL A 256 -2.72 -20.03 -14.23
CA VAL A 256 -3.85 -20.41 -13.37
C VAL A 256 -5.07 -20.59 -14.26
N GLU A 257 -5.82 -21.67 -14.05
CA GLU A 257 -7.05 -21.97 -14.78
C GLU A 257 -8.27 -21.74 -13.89
N LYS A 258 -9.22 -20.90 -14.33
CA LYS A 258 -10.49 -20.67 -13.65
C LYS A 258 -11.64 -20.92 -14.63
N GLY A 259 -12.22 -22.11 -14.58
CA GLY A 259 -13.21 -22.53 -15.56
C GLY A 259 -12.59 -22.69 -16.95
N LYS A 260 -13.03 -21.88 -17.93
CA LYS A 260 -12.47 -21.89 -19.30
C LYS A 260 -11.34 -20.87 -19.50
N ASP A 261 -11.14 -19.98 -18.54
CA ASP A 261 -10.17 -18.90 -18.65
C ASP A 261 -8.80 -19.32 -18.11
N LYS A 262 -7.73 -18.94 -18.83
CA LYS A 262 -6.35 -19.13 -18.40
C LYS A 262 -5.67 -17.77 -18.23
N GLY A 263 -5.14 -17.52 -17.04
CA GLY A 263 -4.38 -16.31 -16.72
C GLY A 263 -2.96 -16.63 -16.28
N ASN A 264 -2.08 -15.64 -16.32
CA ASN A 264 -0.77 -15.76 -15.68
C ASN A 264 -0.96 -15.84 -14.15
N PRO A 265 -0.16 -16.63 -13.42
CA PRO A 265 -0.16 -16.60 -11.98
C PRO A 265 0.52 -15.33 -11.49
N LEU A 266 0.20 -14.95 -10.26
CA LEU A 266 1.02 -14.01 -9.52
C LEU A 266 2.42 -14.62 -9.34
N PHE A 267 3.45 -13.78 -9.40
CA PHE A 267 4.82 -14.13 -9.06
C PHE A 267 5.34 -13.12 -8.03
N GLY A 268 6.36 -13.54 -7.28
CA GLY A 268 7.09 -12.70 -6.34
C GLY A 268 8.52 -13.19 -6.22
N THR A 269 9.14 -12.92 -5.08
CA THR A 269 10.51 -13.30 -4.79
C THR A 269 10.57 -14.62 -4.04
N PHE A 270 11.50 -15.49 -4.46
CA PHE A 270 11.98 -16.59 -3.64
C PHE A 270 12.83 -16.03 -2.49
N GLY A 271 12.31 -16.14 -1.27
CA GLY A 271 12.92 -15.51 -0.10
C GLY A 271 14.17 -16.26 0.37
N CYS A 272 13.98 -17.47 0.86
CA CYS A 272 15.08 -18.34 1.30
C CYS A 272 14.68 -19.81 1.37
N TYR A 273 15.65 -20.66 1.71
CA TYR A 273 15.37 -22.03 2.11
C TYR A 273 15.21 -22.11 3.63
N ILE A 274 14.23 -22.89 4.07
CA ILE A 274 14.04 -23.27 5.46
C ILE A 274 14.13 -24.78 5.60
N GLU A 275 14.44 -25.25 6.79
CA GLU A 275 14.38 -26.64 7.16
C GLU A 275 13.33 -26.84 8.25
N ILE A 276 12.50 -27.86 8.08
CA ILE A 276 11.44 -28.21 9.02
C ILE A 276 11.73 -29.59 9.58
N LYS A 277 11.65 -29.70 10.90
CA LYS A 277 11.73 -30.96 11.62
C LYS A 277 10.36 -31.32 12.17
N LYS A 278 9.84 -32.48 11.76
CA LYS A 278 8.59 -33.03 12.28
C LYS A 278 8.83 -33.77 13.60
N LYS A 279 7.83 -33.73 14.48
CA LYS A 279 7.87 -34.46 15.75
C LYS A 279 8.06 -35.96 15.51
N GLY A 280 9.02 -36.55 16.20
CA GLY A 280 9.36 -37.97 16.05
C GLY A 280 10.23 -38.30 14.82
N SER A 281 10.55 -37.31 13.98
CA SER A 281 11.54 -37.43 12.91
C SER A 281 12.91 -36.97 13.40
N SER A 282 13.96 -37.73 13.06
CA SER A 282 15.34 -37.27 13.19
C SER A 282 15.82 -36.46 11.98
N ARG A 283 15.00 -36.39 10.91
CA ARG A 283 15.36 -35.74 9.65
C ARG A 283 14.80 -34.32 9.57
N TRP A 284 15.64 -33.44 9.04
CA TRP A 284 15.28 -32.12 8.57
C TRP A 284 14.91 -32.20 7.09
N GLU A 285 13.75 -31.65 6.75
CA GLU A 285 13.27 -31.57 5.37
C GLU A 285 13.41 -30.12 4.88
N LYS A 286 13.99 -29.93 3.69
CA LYS A 286 14.27 -28.59 3.12
C LYS A 286 13.09 -28.11 2.28
N TYR A 287 12.64 -26.90 2.54
CA TYR A 287 11.52 -26.23 1.86
C TYR A 287 11.94 -24.84 1.37
N GLY A 288 11.21 -24.34 0.37
CA GLY A 288 11.31 -22.96 -0.09
C GLY A 288 10.35 -22.05 0.68
N LEU A 289 10.82 -20.89 1.12
CA LEU A 289 10.01 -19.86 1.77
C LEU A 289 9.76 -18.69 0.80
N THR A 290 8.48 -18.38 0.60
CA THR A 290 8.02 -17.18 -0.11
C THR A 290 6.72 -16.69 0.54
N ASN A 291 6.17 -15.60 0.04
CA ASN A 291 4.95 -15.00 0.55
C ASN A 291 3.69 -15.76 0.09
N TYR A 292 2.70 -15.89 0.99
CA TYR A 292 1.42 -16.55 0.69
C TYR A 292 0.68 -15.97 -0.53
N HIS A 293 0.68 -14.65 -0.72
CA HIS A 293 0.01 -14.02 -1.86
C HIS A 293 0.63 -14.42 -3.22
N VAL A 294 1.89 -14.88 -3.23
CA VAL A 294 2.56 -15.38 -4.44
C VAL A 294 2.01 -16.76 -4.84
N VAL A 295 1.71 -17.61 -3.86
CA VAL A 295 1.27 -19.00 -4.09
C VAL A 295 -0.25 -19.17 -4.10
N ARG A 296 -0.99 -18.30 -3.41
CA ARG A 296 -2.46 -18.32 -3.26
C ARG A 296 -3.22 -18.56 -4.58
N PRO A 297 -2.89 -17.93 -5.71
CA PRO A 297 -3.67 -18.09 -6.94
C PRO A 297 -3.73 -19.52 -7.49
N ALA A 298 -2.77 -20.39 -7.17
CA ALA A 298 -2.81 -21.79 -7.60
C ALA A 298 -3.52 -22.73 -6.63
N ILE A 299 -3.98 -22.21 -5.49
CA ILE A 299 -4.60 -22.99 -4.42
C ILE A 299 -6.12 -22.85 -4.56
N ASN A 300 -6.76 -23.80 -5.26
CA ASN A 300 -8.22 -23.83 -5.38
C ASN A 300 -8.86 -24.28 -4.07
N GLY A 301 -9.75 -23.44 -3.50
CA GLY A 301 -10.74 -23.90 -2.51
C GLY A 301 -10.20 -24.32 -1.14
N PHE A 302 -9.03 -23.83 -0.71
CA PHE A 302 -8.64 -23.97 0.69
C PHE A 302 -9.22 -22.82 1.52
N GLU A 303 -10.13 -23.14 2.42
CA GLU A 303 -10.38 -22.31 3.59
C GLU A 303 -9.20 -22.50 4.54
N LEU A 304 -8.42 -21.45 4.76
CA LEU A 304 -7.47 -21.44 5.87
C LEU A 304 -8.30 -21.28 7.14
N GLU A 305 -8.36 -22.33 7.96
CA GLU A 305 -8.93 -22.21 9.29
C GLU A 305 -8.00 -21.30 10.11
N ALA A 306 -8.41 -20.04 10.29
CA ALA A 306 -7.62 -19.07 11.04
C ALA A 306 -7.60 -19.48 12.51
N MET A 307 -6.52 -20.14 12.93
CA MET A 307 -6.24 -20.27 14.35
C MET A 307 -5.79 -18.90 14.88
N SER A 308 -6.59 -18.33 15.78
CA SER A 308 -6.22 -17.12 16.52
C SER A 308 -5.04 -17.43 17.45
N ILE A 309 -3.82 -17.30 16.96
CA ILE A 309 -2.64 -17.40 17.79
C ILE A 309 -2.43 -16.03 18.43
N ARG A 310 -2.69 -15.92 19.73
CA ARG A 310 -2.22 -14.77 20.53
C ARG A 310 -0.70 -14.87 20.61
N LEU A 311 0.00 -14.18 19.72
CA LEU A 311 1.44 -14.05 19.75
C LEU A 311 1.80 -12.98 20.80
N ASN A 312 2.58 -13.37 21.81
CA ASN A 312 3.27 -12.39 22.64
C ASN A 312 4.39 -11.76 21.80
N PRO A 313 4.55 -10.42 21.79
CA PRO A 313 5.64 -9.81 21.07
C PRO A 313 6.98 -10.28 21.67
N PRO A 314 7.96 -10.71 20.85
CA PRO A 314 9.27 -11.04 21.36
C PRO A 314 9.91 -9.80 21.97
N THR A 315 10.22 -9.89 23.26
CA THR A 315 11.13 -8.99 23.97
C THR A 315 12.55 -9.31 23.53
N GLY A 316 13.08 -8.63 22.49
CA GLY A 316 14.49 -8.89 22.18
C GLY A 316 15.15 -8.29 20.95
N MET A 317 14.50 -7.51 20.08
CA MET A 317 15.23 -6.91 18.96
C MET A 317 15.83 -5.56 19.36
N GLN A 318 17.08 -5.60 19.84
CA GLN A 318 17.94 -4.43 19.97
C GLN A 318 18.85 -4.33 18.73
N ARG A 319 18.77 -3.17 18.04
CA ARG A 319 19.90 -2.34 17.54
C ARG A 319 20.24 -2.18 16.05
N THR A 320 19.68 -2.90 15.09
CA THR A 320 19.95 -2.54 13.67
C THR A 320 18.79 -1.75 13.10
N THR A 321 18.99 -0.45 12.90
CA THR A 321 18.06 0.37 12.08
C THR A 321 18.13 -0.02 10.61
N ASP A 322 19.13 -0.81 10.21
CA ASP A 322 19.53 -0.97 8.81
C ASP A 322 19.10 -2.34 8.35
N GLY A 323 18.62 -2.40 7.11
CA GLY A 323 18.24 -3.67 6.50
C GLY A 323 18.58 -3.73 5.03
N TRP A 324 18.72 -4.94 4.52
CA TRP A 324 18.97 -5.24 3.12
C TRP A 324 17.96 -6.27 2.64
N LYS A 325 17.47 -6.12 1.42
CA LYS A 325 16.67 -7.15 0.76
C LYS A 325 17.21 -7.42 -0.64
N LEU A 326 16.91 -8.60 -1.15
CA LEU A 326 17.14 -8.97 -2.53
C LEU A 326 15.79 -9.33 -3.15
N GLY A 327 15.26 -8.45 -4.01
CA GLY A 327 13.98 -8.63 -4.67
C GLY A 327 14.13 -9.04 -6.14
N ALA A 328 13.16 -9.79 -6.66
CA ALA A 328 13.18 -10.24 -8.04
C ALA A 328 13.10 -9.09 -9.06
N THR A 329 12.51 -7.95 -8.68
CA THR A 329 12.32 -6.81 -9.58
C THR A 329 13.34 -5.71 -9.32
N THR A 330 13.62 -5.40 -8.05
CA THR A 330 14.54 -4.31 -7.69
C THR A 330 15.98 -4.75 -7.45
N GLY A 331 16.23 -6.06 -7.40
CA GLY A 331 17.54 -6.58 -7.02
C GLY A 331 17.87 -6.23 -5.57
N ALA A 332 19.16 -5.99 -5.31
CA ALA A 332 19.64 -5.68 -3.96
C ALA A 332 19.34 -4.23 -3.59
N THR A 333 18.60 -4.03 -2.50
CA THR A 333 18.25 -2.69 -2.00
C THR A 333 18.49 -2.61 -0.50
N ALA A 334 18.96 -1.45 -0.03
CA ALA A 334 19.22 -1.18 1.38
C ALA A 334 18.28 -0.09 1.89
N GLY A 335 17.82 -0.24 3.12
CA GLY A 335 16.86 0.65 3.73
C GLY A 335 17.01 0.70 5.24
N GLU A 336 15.98 1.21 5.88
CA GLU A 336 15.91 1.26 7.33
C GLU A 336 14.57 0.78 7.88
N PHE A 337 14.65 0.12 9.03
CA PHE A 337 13.51 -0.29 9.82
C PHE A 337 13.01 0.84 10.71
N HIS A 338 11.69 0.95 10.80
CA HIS A 338 11.05 1.73 11.84
C HIS A 338 11.17 0.98 13.16
N SER A 339 11.54 1.70 14.22
CA SER A 339 11.59 1.16 15.59
C SER A 339 10.21 0.77 16.12
N ILE A 340 9.15 1.26 15.48
CA ILE A 340 7.76 1.05 15.87
C ILE A 340 7.07 0.15 14.86
N LYS A 341 6.39 -0.89 15.36
CA LYS A 341 5.54 -1.76 14.52
C LYS A 341 4.20 -1.09 14.19
N PHE A 342 3.77 -1.27 12.96
CA PHE A 342 2.50 -0.76 12.45
C PHE A 342 1.39 -1.79 12.62
N GLN A 343 0.15 -1.34 12.79
CA GLN A 343 -1.01 -2.20 12.60
C GLN A 343 -1.39 -2.18 11.13
N VAL A 344 -1.50 -3.35 10.50
CA VAL A 344 -1.81 -3.49 9.08
C VAL A 344 -3.02 -4.40 8.92
N ASN A 345 -3.94 -4.02 8.05
CA ASN A 345 -5.08 -4.83 7.67
C ASN A 345 -5.21 -4.85 6.15
N LEU A 346 -5.12 -6.03 5.55
CA LEU A 346 -5.18 -6.19 4.10
C LEU A 346 -6.60 -6.57 3.69
N LEU A 347 -7.17 -5.81 2.74
CA LEU A 347 -8.48 -6.12 2.16
C LEU A 347 -8.53 -7.55 1.59
N ASP A 348 -7.45 -7.98 0.95
CA ASP A 348 -7.33 -9.28 0.31
C ASP A 348 -7.40 -10.46 1.28
N ASP A 349 -7.19 -10.21 2.59
CA ASP A 349 -7.17 -11.20 3.67
C ASP A 349 -8.46 -11.26 4.48
N ARG A 350 -9.46 -10.42 4.17
CA ARG A 350 -10.77 -10.45 4.85
C ARG A 350 -11.40 -11.85 4.87
N HIS A 351 -11.24 -12.60 3.78
CA HIS A 351 -11.74 -13.98 3.65
C HIS A 351 -11.07 -14.97 4.62
N LEU A 352 -9.89 -14.65 5.14
CA LEU A 352 -9.21 -15.47 6.12
C LEU A 352 -9.79 -15.29 7.53
N ASN A 353 -10.67 -14.31 7.75
CA ASN A 353 -11.14 -13.91 9.08
C ASN A 353 -9.97 -13.63 10.06
N VAL A 354 -8.79 -13.31 9.53
CA VAL A 354 -7.60 -13.03 10.33
C VAL A 354 -7.70 -11.60 10.86
N PRO A 355 -7.43 -11.37 12.16
CA PRO A 355 -7.37 -10.02 12.72
C PRO A 355 -6.30 -9.16 12.05
N THR A 356 -6.31 -7.87 12.37
CA THR A 356 -5.23 -6.94 12.01
C THR A 356 -3.87 -7.50 12.46
N SER A 357 -2.87 -7.46 11.58
CA SER A 357 -1.52 -7.89 11.87
C SER A 357 -0.65 -6.75 12.42
N THR A 358 0.50 -7.10 13.00
CA THR A 358 1.47 -6.13 13.53
C THR A 358 2.82 -6.36 12.88
N GLU A 359 3.25 -5.39 12.07
CA GLU A 359 4.33 -5.56 11.10
C GLU A 359 5.47 -4.57 11.35
N TYR A 360 6.69 -4.95 11.02
CA TYR A 360 7.76 -3.96 10.88
C TYR A 360 7.53 -3.13 9.62
N ALA A 361 7.90 -1.86 9.68
CA ALA A 361 7.97 -1.03 8.50
C ALA A 361 9.42 -0.84 8.06
N PHE A 362 9.64 -0.95 6.76
CA PHE A 362 10.94 -0.86 6.12
C PHE A 362 10.86 0.16 4.99
N GLN A 363 11.77 1.12 4.95
CA GLN A 363 11.74 2.24 4.02
C GLN A 363 13.10 2.54 3.42
N SER A 364 13.14 3.25 2.29
CA SER A 364 14.40 3.66 1.67
C SER A 364 15.14 4.67 2.55
N ARG A 365 16.47 4.58 2.56
CA ARG A 365 17.35 5.61 3.14
C ARG A 365 17.70 6.72 2.17
N ASN A 366 17.70 6.38 0.88
CA ASN A 366 18.15 7.26 -0.16
C ASN A 366 17.11 7.26 -1.28
N LEU A 367 16.44 8.41 -1.39
CA LEU A 367 15.39 8.66 -2.36
C LEU A 367 15.93 8.72 -3.80
N ASP A 368 17.26 8.87 -3.96
CA ASP A 368 17.93 9.07 -5.25
C ASP A 368 18.46 7.77 -5.90
N LEU A 369 18.42 6.63 -5.21
CA LEU A 369 19.00 5.36 -5.70
C LEU A 369 18.02 4.50 -6.53
N GLY A 370 16.95 5.09 -7.04
CA GLY A 370 15.92 4.39 -7.80
C GLY A 370 14.86 3.72 -6.93
N ARG A 371 14.09 2.79 -7.50
CA ARG A 371 12.95 2.16 -6.80
C ARG A 371 13.44 1.21 -5.72
N PHE A 372 13.15 1.55 -4.46
CA PHE A 372 13.46 0.73 -3.29
C PHE A 372 12.65 -0.59 -3.24
N SER A 373 11.42 -0.58 -3.75
CA SER A 373 10.57 -1.76 -3.82
C SER A 373 9.58 -1.65 -4.97
N CYS A 374 9.20 -2.78 -5.55
CA CYS A 374 8.24 -2.88 -6.64
C CYS A 374 7.29 -4.07 -6.46
N ARG A 375 6.20 -4.07 -7.25
CA ARG A 375 5.43 -5.30 -7.50
C ARG A 375 6.39 -6.40 -7.96
N GLY A 376 6.27 -7.60 -7.40
CA GLY A 376 7.18 -8.72 -7.64
C GLY A 376 8.28 -8.89 -6.60
N ASP A 377 8.53 -7.91 -5.72
CA ASP A 377 9.49 -8.07 -4.62
C ASP A 377 8.88 -8.75 -3.36
N SER A 378 7.55 -8.92 -3.32
CA SER A 378 6.87 -9.64 -2.23
C SER A 378 7.42 -11.06 -2.11
N GLY A 379 7.73 -11.50 -0.89
CA GLY A 379 8.43 -12.75 -0.61
C GLY A 379 9.94 -12.60 -0.39
N SER A 380 10.50 -11.40 -0.59
CA SER A 380 11.91 -11.14 -0.28
C SER A 380 12.16 -11.27 1.22
N VAL A 381 13.27 -11.88 1.59
CA VAL A 381 13.75 -11.83 2.97
C VAL A 381 14.52 -10.54 3.20
N VAL A 382 14.37 -9.97 4.39
CA VAL A 382 15.15 -8.81 4.83
C VAL A 382 16.19 -9.26 5.84
N TYR A 383 17.43 -8.80 5.63
CA TYR A 383 18.61 -9.12 6.41
C TYR A 383 19.04 -7.92 7.24
N ASP A 384 19.62 -8.18 8.41
CA ASP A 384 20.36 -7.19 9.19
C ASP A 384 21.82 -7.05 8.71
N GLU A 385 22.58 -6.17 9.35
CA GLU A 385 23.98 -5.87 9.01
C GLU A 385 24.93 -7.05 9.20
N ARG A 386 24.49 -8.09 9.90
CA ARG A 386 25.24 -9.32 10.18
C ARG A 386 24.84 -10.46 9.26
N GLY A 387 23.93 -10.21 8.31
CA GLY A 387 23.34 -11.24 7.44
C GLY A 387 22.30 -12.10 8.15
N GLY A 388 21.87 -11.72 9.36
CA GLY A 388 20.78 -12.38 10.07
C GLY A 388 19.44 -12.05 9.42
N ILE A 389 18.55 -13.05 9.32
CA ILE A 389 17.21 -12.85 8.75
C ILE A 389 16.31 -12.17 9.78
N VAL A 390 15.78 -11.00 9.42
CA VAL A 390 14.88 -10.20 10.26
C VAL A 390 13.42 -10.57 10.00
N GLY A 391 13.05 -10.75 8.75
CA GLY A 391 11.66 -11.01 8.40
C GLY A 391 11.41 -11.22 6.92
N LEU A 392 10.15 -11.47 6.61
CA LEU A 392 9.64 -11.70 5.28
C LEU A 392 8.83 -10.48 4.82
N MET A 393 9.29 -9.85 3.75
CA MET A 393 8.56 -8.77 3.08
C MET A 393 7.33 -9.35 2.37
N PHE A 394 6.17 -8.71 2.51
CA PHE A 394 4.95 -9.18 1.83
C PHE A 394 4.20 -8.13 1.02
N ARG A 395 4.24 -6.85 1.41
CA ARG A 395 3.54 -5.75 0.72
C ARG A 395 4.05 -4.39 1.22
N GLY A 396 3.44 -3.31 0.76
CA GLY A 396 3.61 -1.97 1.32
C GLY A 396 2.51 -1.02 0.85
N GLN A 397 2.65 0.24 1.18
CA GLN A 397 1.79 1.33 0.70
C GLN A 397 2.61 2.58 0.39
N VAL A 398 2.11 3.41 -0.52
CA VAL A 398 2.63 4.76 -0.74
C VAL A 398 1.60 5.72 -0.16
N LEU A 399 2.04 6.60 0.74
CA LEU A 399 1.20 7.64 1.34
C LEU A 399 0.69 8.60 0.27
N ASN A 400 -0.57 9.07 0.37
CA ASN A 400 -1.06 10.02 -0.62
C ASN A 400 -0.24 11.32 -0.60
N GLY A 401 0.05 11.84 -1.79
CA GLY A 401 0.88 13.04 -1.94
C GLY A 401 2.36 12.84 -1.62
N ALA A 402 2.82 11.65 -1.21
CA ALA A 402 4.25 11.39 -1.06
C ALA A 402 4.93 11.33 -2.43
N SER A 403 6.20 11.76 -2.50
CA SER A 403 6.96 11.66 -3.75
C SER A 403 7.10 10.20 -4.19
N GLU A 404 7.15 9.94 -5.50
CA GLU A 404 7.48 8.60 -6.01
C GLU A 404 8.82 8.09 -5.48
N GLN A 405 9.73 9.01 -5.15
CA GLN A 405 11.04 8.72 -4.60
C GLN A 405 10.99 8.26 -3.13
N SER A 406 9.94 8.60 -2.38
CA SER A 406 9.72 8.17 -0.98
C SER A 406 9.78 6.64 -0.79
N GLY A 407 9.60 5.88 -1.87
CA GLY A 407 9.72 4.41 -1.87
C GLY A 407 8.59 3.69 -1.12
N GLY A 408 7.66 4.44 -0.53
CA GLY A 408 6.57 3.92 0.31
C GLY A 408 7.03 3.32 1.64
N LEU A 409 6.06 2.80 2.37
CA LEU A 409 6.25 2.00 3.58
C LEU A 409 6.09 0.52 3.20
N ILE A 410 7.16 -0.26 3.35
CA ILE A 410 7.12 -1.71 3.12
C ILE A 410 6.84 -2.42 4.44
N TYR A 411 5.96 -3.40 4.41
CA TYR A 411 5.66 -4.26 5.53
C TYR A 411 6.51 -5.51 5.52
N VAL A 412 7.12 -5.79 6.67
CA VAL A 412 7.97 -6.95 6.91
C VAL A 412 7.42 -7.70 8.12
N THR A 413 6.98 -8.93 7.88
CA THR A 413 6.55 -9.82 8.96
C THR A 413 7.78 -10.39 9.64
N PRO A 414 7.89 -10.27 10.98
CA PRO A 414 9.01 -10.85 11.71
C PRO A 414 9.15 -12.34 11.42
N ILE A 415 10.37 -12.83 11.20
CA ILE A 415 10.58 -14.23 10.76
C ILE A 415 10.05 -15.23 11.78
N GLU A 416 10.14 -14.90 13.07
CA GLU A 416 9.60 -15.70 14.16
C GLU A 416 8.07 -15.80 14.12
N HIS A 417 7.38 -14.75 13.68
CA HIS A 417 5.93 -14.79 13.47
C HIS A 417 5.58 -15.70 12.29
N VAL A 418 6.37 -15.66 11.21
CA VAL A 418 6.21 -16.56 10.06
C VAL A 418 6.38 -18.02 10.50
N PHE A 419 7.43 -18.34 11.25
CA PHE A 419 7.67 -19.70 11.74
C PHE A 419 6.57 -20.18 12.69
N ASN A 420 6.13 -19.32 13.61
CA ASN A 420 5.03 -19.66 14.51
C ASN A 420 3.72 -19.89 13.74
N SER A 421 3.46 -19.11 12.69
CA SER A 421 2.30 -19.31 11.80
C SER A 421 2.40 -20.65 11.07
N ILE A 422 3.56 -21.00 10.52
CA ILE A 422 3.79 -22.32 9.90
C ILE A 422 3.54 -23.44 10.92
N LYS A 423 4.16 -23.37 12.11
CA LYS A 423 3.94 -24.38 13.17
C LYS A 423 2.46 -24.52 13.54
N GLY A 424 1.72 -23.41 13.57
CA GLY A 424 0.29 -23.37 13.93
C GLY A 424 -0.68 -23.80 12.84
N ALA A 425 -0.30 -23.71 11.55
CA ALA A 425 -1.16 -24.12 10.43
C ALA A 425 -1.21 -25.64 10.24
N HIS A 426 -0.24 -26.37 10.75
CA HIS A 426 -0.26 -27.83 10.80
C HIS A 426 -1.10 -28.32 11.99
N ARG A 427 -1.49 -29.61 11.99
CA ARG A 427 -2.12 -30.21 13.19
C ARG A 427 -1.23 -29.88 14.39
N LYS A 428 -1.82 -29.31 15.46
CA LYS A 428 -1.10 -28.93 16.68
C LYS A 428 -0.09 -30.04 17.01
N ASP A 429 1.18 -29.66 17.09
CA ASP A 429 2.32 -30.51 17.46
C ASP A 429 2.94 -31.41 16.37
N GLU A 430 2.62 -31.24 15.09
CA GLU A 430 3.31 -32.00 14.01
C GLU A 430 4.72 -31.47 13.72
N ILE A 431 4.91 -30.14 13.76
CA ILE A 431 6.20 -29.51 13.55
C ILE A 431 6.88 -29.27 14.90
N GLU A 432 8.04 -29.91 15.11
CA GLU A 432 8.88 -29.72 16.29
C GLU A 432 9.68 -28.43 16.16
N ASP A 433 10.34 -28.24 15.01
CA ASP A 433 11.21 -27.09 14.81
C ASP A 433 11.31 -26.61 13.37
N ILE A 434 11.68 -25.34 13.21
CA ILE A 434 11.90 -24.68 11.92
C ILE A 434 13.15 -23.80 12.05
N ARG A 435 14.04 -23.89 11.07
CA ARG A 435 15.23 -23.04 10.98
C ARG A 435 15.48 -22.58 9.56
N ILE A 436 16.29 -21.54 9.41
CA ILE A 436 16.86 -21.18 8.12
C ILE A 436 17.82 -22.29 7.69
N ALA A 437 17.72 -22.73 6.43
CA ALA A 437 18.63 -23.74 5.91
C ALA A 437 20.03 -23.15 5.79
N GLU A 438 21.04 -23.88 6.26
CA GLU A 438 22.42 -23.59 5.91
C GLU A 438 22.61 -23.91 4.42
N ASN A 439 23.34 -23.05 3.71
CA ASN A 439 23.59 -23.21 2.27
C ASN A 439 24.52 -24.38 1.97
#